data_AF-A0AAD6D1L0-F1
#
_entry.id   AF-A0AAD6D1L0-F1
#
_cell.length_a   1.000
_cell.length_b   1.000
_cell.length_c   1.000
_cell.angle_alpha   90.00
_cell.angle_beta   90.00
_cell.angle_gamma   90.00
#
_symmetry.space_group_name_H-M   'P 1'
#
loop_
_entity.id
_entity.type
_entity.pdbx_description
1 polymer ?
#
loop_
_entity_poly.entity_id
_entity_poly.type
_entity_poly.pdbx_seq_one_letter_code
_entity_poly.pdbx_strand_id
1 'polypeptide(L)'
;MNSNGFCCPCSTEALQMMSELQSIPAVVNAEIVLDLIYRICQQGEAIVQCKFCKAFIVILPALYEQCLPLLEALCSTYNIATQPGFFDSAMLALEQPASRYICIRDKAILGTMELEEKETKLLVGTIIGQRLRRLLDLMETLKVILENSNTLLSGIATLRTTKSPDELIMNRLKALMETIDERDAIPLA
;
A
#
# COMPACT_ATOMS: atom_id res chain seq x y z
N MET A 1 -1.09 13.16 -39.34
CA MET A 1 -1.23 13.48 -37.91
C MET A 1 -2.51 12.83 -37.42
N ASN A 2 -2.61 11.92 -36.45
CA ASN A 2 -1.70 11.01 -35.78
C ASN A 2 -2.62 9.88 -35.29
N SER A 3 -2.48 8.70 -35.89
CA SER A 3 -3.03 7.45 -35.37
C SER A 3 -1.89 6.75 -34.62
N ASN A 4 -1.76 7.03 -33.32
CA ASN A 4 -0.88 6.28 -32.41
C ASN A 4 -1.70 5.79 -31.23
N GLY A 5 -1.50 4.51 -30.89
CA GLY A 5 -2.31 3.71 -29.98
C GLY A 5 -2.57 4.31 -28.59
N PHE A 6 -3.74 3.97 -28.09
CA PHE A 6 -4.31 4.28 -26.78
C PHE A 6 -3.44 3.83 -25.61
N CYS A 7 -2.43 4.61 -25.21
CA CYS A 7 -1.76 4.41 -23.93
C CYS A 7 -1.87 5.69 -23.08
N CYS A 8 -2.63 5.59 -22.00
CA CYS A 8 -2.80 6.63 -20.98
C CYS A 8 -1.45 6.80 -20.25
N PRO A 9 -0.98 8.02 -19.93
CA PRO A 9 0.23 8.19 -19.12
C PRO A 9 0.13 7.42 -17.79
N CYS A 10 -1.07 7.43 -17.18
CA CYS A 10 -1.30 6.75 -15.92
C CYS A 10 -1.14 5.22 -16.00
N SER A 11 -1.38 4.61 -17.16
CA SER A 11 -1.12 3.17 -17.33
C SER A 11 0.36 2.84 -17.42
N THR A 12 1.13 3.71 -18.08
CA THR A 12 2.58 3.50 -18.24
C THR A 12 3.30 3.65 -16.92
N GLU A 13 2.95 4.68 -16.15
CA GLU A 13 3.46 4.95 -14.80
C GLU A 13 3.15 3.79 -13.83
N ALA A 14 1.92 3.24 -13.86
CA ALA A 14 1.58 2.09 -13.02
C ALA A 14 2.40 0.85 -13.34
N LEU A 15 2.62 0.55 -14.62
CA LEU A 15 3.49 -0.57 -15.04
C LEU A 15 4.94 -0.34 -14.63
N GLN A 16 5.43 0.90 -14.73
CA GLN A 16 6.76 1.26 -14.24
C GLN A 16 6.88 1.04 -12.73
N MET A 17 5.88 1.43 -11.94
CA MET A 17 5.87 1.18 -10.49
C MET A 17 5.79 -0.30 -10.13
N MET A 18 5.04 -1.11 -10.89
CA MET A 18 5.08 -2.58 -10.70
C MET A 18 6.49 -3.13 -10.95
N SER A 19 7.17 -2.66 -11.98
CA SER A 19 8.56 -3.06 -12.26
C SER A 19 9.51 -2.60 -11.15
N GLU A 20 9.32 -1.38 -10.64
CA GLU A 20 10.11 -0.82 -9.54
C GLU A 20 9.95 -1.67 -8.28
N LEU A 21 8.70 -1.98 -7.87
CA LEU A 21 8.37 -2.84 -6.73
C LEU A 21 9.05 -4.22 -6.79
N GLN A 22 9.13 -4.81 -7.99
CA GLN A 22 9.79 -6.11 -8.19
C GLN A 22 11.32 -6.04 -8.11
N SER A 23 11.89 -4.86 -8.35
CA SER A 23 13.34 -4.62 -8.36
C SER A 23 13.90 -4.15 -7.03
N ILE A 24 13.04 -3.90 -6.03
CA ILE A 24 13.47 -3.39 -4.72
C ILE A 24 14.37 -4.44 -4.04
N PRO A 25 15.56 -4.02 -3.56
CA PRO A 25 16.44 -4.91 -2.81
C PRO A 25 15.77 -5.38 -1.51
N ALA A 26 16.12 -6.58 -1.08
CA ALA A 26 15.63 -7.12 0.19
C ALA A 26 15.98 -6.22 1.40
N VAL A 27 17.02 -5.40 1.31
CA VAL A 27 17.36 -4.39 2.31
C VAL A 27 17.10 -3.01 1.72
N VAL A 28 16.20 -2.23 2.34
CA VAL A 28 15.71 -0.95 1.80
C VAL A 28 15.63 0.11 2.90
N ASN A 29 15.87 1.37 2.55
CA ASN A 29 15.73 2.48 3.51
C ASN A 29 14.26 2.85 3.72
N ALA A 30 13.92 3.27 4.94
CA ALA A 30 12.56 3.69 5.30
C ALA A 30 12.05 4.83 4.42
N GLU A 31 12.90 5.79 4.08
CA GLU A 31 12.58 6.89 3.18
C GLU A 31 12.10 6.40 1.81
N ILE A 32 12.79 5.41 1.23
CA ILE A 32 12.44 4.84 -0.08
C ILE A 32 11.08 4.16 -0.01
N VAL A 33 10.80 3.42 1.07
CA VAL A 33 9.50 2.76 1.26
C VAL A 33 8.38 3.79 1.41
N LEU A 34 8.61 4.85 2.19
CA LEU A 34 7.64 5.94 2.39
C LEU A 34 7.34 6.71 1.09
N ASP A 35 8.38 7.01 0.29
CA ASP A 35 8.23 7.65 -1.02
C ASP A 35 7.43 6.76 -1.99
N LEU A 36 7.76 5.46 -2.04
CA LEU A 36 7.08 4.52 -2.91
C LEU A 36 5.60 4.38 -2.56
N ILE A 37 5.26 4.22 -1.27
CA ILE A 37 3.86 4.16 -0.81
C ILE A 37 3.12 5.45 -1.19
N TYR A 38 3.78 6.60 -1.05
CA TYR A 38 3.18 7.87 -1.44
C TYR A 38 2.90 7.94 -2.95
N ARG A 39 3.87 7.57 -3.79
CA ARG A 39 3.72 7.54 -5.26
C ARG A 39 2.63 6.57 -5.70
N ILE A 40 2.53 5.42 -5.05
CA ILE A 40 1.44 4.44 -5.27
C ILE A 40 0.07 5.08 -4.99
N CYS A 41 -0.08 5.79 -3.87
CA CYS A 41 -1.34 6.49 -3.55
C CYS A 41 -1.68 7.54 -4.62
N GLN A 42 -0.71 8.36 -5.03
CA GLN A 42 -0.90 9.37 -6.08
C GLN A 42 -1.31 8.72 -7.41
N GLN A 43 -0.72 7.58 -7.77
CA GLN A 43 -1.10 6.88 -8.98
C GLN A 43 -2.51 6.30 -8.92
N GLY A 44 -2.87 5.72 -7.77
CA GLY A 44 -4.22 5.22 -7.54
C GLY A 44 -5.26 6.32 -7.75
N GLU A 45 -5.04 7.50 -7.15
CA GLU A 45 -5.89 8.68 -7.33
C GLU A 45 -5.99 9.08 -8.81
N ALA A 46 -4.84 9.17 -9.50
CA ALA A 46 -4.79 9.55 -10.92
C ALA A 46 -5.54 8.56 -11.82
N ILE A 47 -5.40 7.25 -11.60
CA ILE A 47 -6.07 6.22 -12.39
C ILE A 47 -7.58 6.23 -12.14
N VAL A 48 -8.01 6.36 -10.88
CA VAL A 48 -9.43 6.41 -10.50
C VAL A 48 -10.12 7.62 -11.14
N GLN A 49 -9.45 8.77 -11.19
CA GLN A 49 -10.00 9.99 -11.79
C GLN A 49 -9.89 10.03 -13.32
N CYS A 50 -9.08 9.16 -13.92
CA CYS A 50 -8.81 9.19 -15.35
C CYS A 50 -9.92 8.49 -16.16
N LYS A 51 -10.53 9.26 -17.08
CA LYS A 51 -11.62 8.81 -17.96
C LYS A 51 -11.22 7.68 -18.91
N PHE A 52 -9.93 7.56 -19.24
CA PHE A 52 -9.39 6.59 -20.20
C PHE A 52 -8.78 5.35 -19.55
N CYS A 53 -8.39 5.46 -18.28
CA CYS A 53 -7.69 4.40 -17.57
C CYS A 53 -8.66 3.43 -16.83
N LYS A 54 -9.97 3.45 -17.13
CA LYS A 54 -10.95 2.51 -16.54
C LYS A 54 -10.60 1.04 -16.74
N ALA A 55 -9.99 0.69 -17.87
CA ALA A 55 -9.51 -0.66 -18.14
C ALA A 55 -8.25 -1.05 -17.32
N PHE A 56 -7.52 -0.06 -16.80
CA PHE A 56 -6.31 -0.24 -15.99
C PHE A 56 -6.59 -0.30 -14.48
N ILE A 57 -7.84 -0.06 -14.06
CA ILE A 57 -8.30 -0.18 -12.67
C ILE A 57 -7.99 -1.58 -12.10
N VAL A 58 -8.00 -2.61 -12.94
CA VAL A 58 -7.68 -4.00 -12.56
C VAL A 58 -6.22 -4.21 -12.13
N ILE A 59 -5.31 -3.29 -12.47
CA ILE A 59 -3.88 -3.38 -12.09
C ILE A 59 -3.64 -2.86 -10.67
N LEU A 60 -4.48 -1.95 -10.19
CA LEU A 60 -4.31 -1.33 -8.87
C LEU A 60 -4.32 -2.34 -7.71
N PRO A 61 -5.23 -3.33 -7.66
CA PRO A 61 -5.18 -4.37 -6.63
C PRO A 61 -3.82 -5.10 -6.56
N ALA A 62 -3.28 -5.51 -7.71
CA ALA A 62 -1.99 -6.21 -7.76
C ALA A 62 -0.81 -5.32 -7.32
N LEU A 63 -0.89 -4.02 -7.57
CA LEU A 63 0.11 -3.05 -7.15
C LEU A 63 0.04 -2.79 -5.64
N TYR A 64 -1.15 -2.77 -5.05
CA TYR A 64 -1.33 -2.69 -3.60
C TYR A 64 -0.89 -3.96 -2.89
N GLU A 65 -1.23 -5.14 -3.42
CA GLU A 65 -0.76 -6.42 -2.86
C GLU A 65 0.78 -6.48 -2.79
N GLN A 66 1.46 -5.98 -3.81
CA GLN A 66 2.94 -5.95 -3.86
C GLN A 66 3.56 -4.98 -2.86
N CYS A 67 2.85 -3.94 -2.42
CA CYS A 67 3.39 -2.97 -1.46
C CYS A 67 3.18 -3.38 0.01
N LEU A 68 2.29 -4.33 0.31
CA LEU A 68 2.01 -4.75 1.69
C LEU A 68 3.24 -5.27 2.46
N PRO A 69 4.13 -6.12 1.88
CA PRO A 69 5.31 -6.60 2.61
C PRO A 69 6.31 -5.48 2.94
N LEU A 70 6.37 -4.43 2.09
CA LEU A 70 7.21 -3.26 2.34
C LEU A 70 6.65 -2.42 3.49
N LEU A 71 5.33 -2.21 3.48
CA LEU A 71 4.62 -1.56 4.58
C LEU A 71 4.80 -2.35 5.89
N GLU A 72 4.73 -3.68 5.85
CA GLU A 72 4.98 -4.53 7.02
C GLU A 72 6.41 -4.38 7.56
N ALA A 73 7.40 -4.36 6.66
CA ALA A 73 8.79 -4.15 7.03
C ALA A 73 8.99 -2.76 7.66
N LEU A 74 8.38 -1.73 7.11
CA LEU A 74 8.43 -0.36 7.64
C LEU A 74 7.77 -0.28 9.04
N CYS A 75 6.57 -0.83 9.19
CA CYS A 75 5.87 -0.88 10.48
C CYS A 75 6.70 -1.63 11.54
N SER A 76 7.27 -2.79 11.18
CA SER A 76 8.14 -3.58 12.06
C SER A 76 9.39 -2.80 12.47
N THR A 77 10.03 -2.11 11.53
CA THR A 77 11.23 -1.31 11.77
C THR A 77 10.99 -0.20 12.80
N TYR A 78 9.82 0.44 12.80
CA TYR A 78 9.46 1.47 13.78
C TYR A 78 8.66 0.94 14.97
N ASN A 79 8.52 -0.39 15.09
CA ASN A 79 7.80 -1.04 16.18
C ASN A 79 6.33 -0.55 16.25
N ILE A 80 5.69 -0.41 15.08
CA ILE A 80 4.28 -0.07 14.84
C ILE A 80 3.55 -1.37 14.52
N ALA A 81 2.45 -1.67 15.21
CA ALA A 81 1.61 -2.87 15.03
C ALA A 81 2.42 -4.18 14.92
N THR A 82 3.03 -4.58 16.03
CA THR A 82 4.19 -5.48 16.14
C THR A 82 3.91 -6.97 15.92
N GLN A 83 2.80 -7.34 15.29
CA GLN A 83 2.52 -8.75 15.04
C GLN A 83 3.21 -9.19 13.73
N PRO A 84 4.23 -10.06 13.78
CA PRO A 84 4.86 -10.57 12.57
C PRO A 84 3.87 -11.38 11.73
N GLY A 85 3.89 -11.20 10.41
CA GLY A 85 2.94 -11.84 9.50
C GLY A 85 1.59 -11.13 9.47
N PHE A 86 1.49 -9.88 9.91
CA PHE A 86 0.23 -9.13 9.95
C PHE A 86 -0.46 -9.08 8.58
N PHE A 87 0.31 -8.99 7.50
CA PHE A 87 -0.20 -9.00 6.13
C PHE A 87 -0.07 -10.35 5.41
N ASP A 88 0.45 -11.40 6.06
CA ASP A 88 0.63 -12.71 5.45
C ASP A 88 -0.68 -13.50 5.43
N SER A 89 -1.20 -13.83 4.25
CA SER A 89 -2.45 -14.58 4.08
C SER A 89 -2.29 -16.08 4.41
N ALA A 90 -1.07 -16.59 4.55
CA ALA A 90 -0.76 -18.01 4.75
C ALA A 90 -0.49 -18.36 6.23
N MET A 91 -1.25 -17.79 7.16
CA MET A 91 -1.04 -17.89 8.60
C MET A 91 -1.41 -19.27 9.23
N LEU A 92 -0.97 -20.38 8.60
CA LEU A 92 -1.01 -21.73 9.14
C LEU A 92 0.24 -22.53 8.71
N ALA A 93 1.44 -22.03 8.99
CA ALA A 93 2.61 -22.90 9.07
C ALA A 93 3.66 -22.23 9.96
N LEU A 94 3.98 -22.88 11.08
CA LEU A 94 5.22 -22.65 11.79
C LEU A 94 6.38 -22.74 10.78
N GLU A 95 7.29 -21.76 10.83
CA GLU A 95 8.47 -21.62 9.96
C GLU A 95 8.25 -20.94 8.61
N GLN A 96 8.07 -19.62 8.59
CA GLN A 96 8.45 -18.77 7.46
C GLN A 96 9.20 -17.51 7.93
N PRO A 97 10.09 -16.94 7.08
CA PRO A 97 11.09 -15.96 7.49
C PRO A 97 10.43 -14.62 7.85
N ALA A 98 11.14 -13.81 8.63
CA ALA A 98 10.85 -12.38 8.75
C ALA A 98 10.56 -11.75 7.38
N SER A 99 9.71 -10.72 7.33
CA SER A 99 9.31 -10.00 6.10
C SER A 99 10.37 -10.06 5.00
N ARG A 100 9.94 -10.35 3.75
CA ARG A 100 10.82 -10.38 2.56
C ARG A 100 11.74 -9.16 2.45
N TYR A 101 11.36 -8.05 3.10
CA TYR A 101 12.14 -6.84 3.19
C TYR A 101 12.61 -6.56 4.63
N ILE A 102 13.86 -6.14 4.74
CA ILE A 102 14.47 -5.54 5.92
C ILE A 102 14.52 -4.04 5.68
N CYS A 103 13.73 -3.29 6.46
CA CYS A 103 13.72 -1.84 6.36
C CYS A 103 14.75 -1.24 7.33
N ILE A 104 15.68 -0.44 6.81
CA ILE A 104 16.67 0.30 7.61
C ILE A 104 16.03 1.61 8.09
N ARG A 105 16.24 1.95 9.36
CA ARG A 105 15.80 3.25 9.92
C ARG A 105 16.68 4.35 9.36
N ASP A 106 16.03 5.40 8.87
CA ASP A 106 16.70 6.66 8.59
C ASP A 106 16.63 7.59 9.80
N LYS A 107 17.65 8.45 9.95
CA LYS A 107 17.60 9.55 10.90
C LYS A 107 16.55 10.55 10.44
N ALA A 108 15.54 10.82 11.27
CA ALA A 108 14.55 11.84 10.96
C ALA A 108 15.05 13.22 11.38
N ILE A 109 15.04 14.16 10.43
CA ILE A 109 15.47 15.55 10.65
C ILE A 109 14.28 16.46 10.35
N LEU A 110 13.92 17.31 11.32
CA LEU A 110 12.93 18.36 11.14
C LEU A 110 13.65 19.71 11.07
N GLY A 111 13.83 20.22 9.85
CA GLY A 111 14.62 21.43 9.61
C GLY A 111 16.11 21.19 9.89
N THR A 112 16.60 21.66 11.03
CA THR A 112 17.97 21.43 11.52
C THR A 112 18.04 20.55 12.76
N MET A 113 16.91 20.08 13.28
CA MET A 113 16.82 19.28 14.50
C MET A 113 16.73 17.79 14.16
N GLU A 114 17.65 16.98 14.69
CA GLU A 114 17.51 15.52 14.69
C GLU A 114 16.43 15.14 15.71
N LEU A 115 15.45 14.34 15.30
CA LEU A 115 14.38 13.87 16.16
C LEU A 115 14.85 12.72 17.04
N GLU A 116 14.38 12.68 18.28
CA GLU A 116 14.59 11.53 19.16
C GLU A 116 13.85 10.28 18.64
N GLU A 117 14.19 9.10 19.15
CA GLU A 117 13.56 7.85 18.71
C GLU A 117 12.03 7.86 18.89
N LYS A 118 11.54 8.42 20.00
CA LYS A 118 10.10 8.55 20.27
C LYS A 118 9.40 9.48 19.27
N GLU A 119 10.01 10.63 19.00
CA GLU A 119 9.49 11.63 18.06
C GLU A 119 9.51 11.12 16.63
N THR A 120 10.61 10.46 16.24
CA THR A 120 10.75 9.79 14.94
C THR A 120 9.65 8.74 14.75
N LYS A 121 9.40 7.92 15.78
CA LYS A 121 8.36 6.89 15.76
C LYS A 121 6.96 7.48 15.63
N LEU A 122 6.67 8.59 16.33
CA LEU A 122 5.41 9.32 16.20
C LEU A 122 5.25 9.88 14.79
N LEU A 123 6.26 10.59 14.28
CA LEU A 123 6.23 11.17 12.94
C LEU A 123 5.99 10.11 11.86
N VAL A 124 6.76 9.01 11.90
CA VAL A 124 6.61 7.91 10.95
C VAL A 124 5.24 7.24 11.11
N GLY A 125 4.75 7.07 12.35
CA GLY A 125 3.40 6.58 12.62
C GLY A 125 2.32 7.44 11.98
N THR A 126 2.38 8.76 12.16
CA THR A 126 1.44 9.71 11.56
C THR A 126 1.50 9.67 10.03
N ILE A 127 2.71 9.65 9.43
CA ILE A 127 2.87 9.57 7.97
C ILE A 127 2.26 8.27 7.45
N ILE A 128 2.60 7.13 8.05
CA ILE A 128 2.06 5.82 7.68
C ILE A 128 0.54 5.82 7.82
N GLY A 129 -0.01 6.28 8.95
CA GLY A 129 -1.45 6.37 9.17
C GLY A 129 -2.16 7.19 8.09
N GLN A 130 -1.59 8.34 7.72
CA GLN A 130 -2.14 9.15 6.63
C GLN A 130 -2.11 8.43 5.28
N ARG A 131 -1.01 7.73 4.96
CA ARG A 131 -0.91 6.98 3.69
C ARG A 131 -1.82 5.77 3.65
N LEU A 132 -1.96 5.04 4.76
CA LEU A 132 -2.88 3.91 4.91
C LEU A 132 -4.33 4.32 4.72
N ARG A 133 -4.73 5.46 5.29
CA ARG A 133 -6.08 6.00 5.13
C ARG A 133 -6.40 6.25 3.66
N ARG A 134 -5.48 6.92 2.95
CA ARG A 134 -5.61 7.14 1.50
C ARG A 134 -5.65 5.84 0.71
N LEU A 135 -4.81 4.87 1.06
CA LEU A 135 -4.77 3.57 0.42
C LEU A 135 -6.11 2.82 0.59
N LEU A 136 -6.67 2.83 1.79
CA LEU A 136 -7.99 2.26 2.07
C LEU A 136 -9.09 2.95 1.26
N ASP A 137 -9.14 4.29 1.27
CA ASP A 137 -10.15 5.06 0.53
C ASP A 137 -10.10 4.71 -0.97
N LEU A 138 -8.89 4.55 -1.52
CA LEU A 138 -8.69 4.13 -2.90
C LEU A 138 -9.16 2.70 -3.15
N MET A 139 -8.82 1.75 -2.28
CA MET A 139 -9.28 0.36 -2.40
C MET A 139 -10.82 0.26 -2.31
N GLU A 140 -11.46 1.01 -1.41
CA GLU A 140 -12.92 1.07 -1.31
C GLU A 140 -13.55 1.67 -2.56
N THR A 141 -12.97 2.76 -3.09
CA THR A 141 -13.44 3.38 -4.33
C THR A 141 -13.32 2.42 -5.52
N LEU A 142 -12.21 1.68 -5.61
CA LEU A 142 -12.00 0.67 -6.65
C LEU A 142 -13.00 -0.47 -6.55
N LYS A 143 -13.28 -0.97 -5.34
CA LYS A 143 -14.29 -2.00 -5.11
C LYS A 143 -15.65 -1.55 -5.65
N VAL A 144 -16.09 -0.34 -5.31
CA VAL A 144 -17.36 0.24 -5.82
C VAL A 144 -17.35 0.35 -7.35
N ILE A 145 -16.24 0.78 -7.96
CA ILE A 145 -16.15 0.90 -9.42
C ILE A 145 -16.21 -0.48 -10.09
N LEU A 146 -15.53 -1.48 -9.55
CA LEU A 146 -15.53 -2.85 -10.08
C LEU A 146 -16.91 -3.51 -9.94
N GLU A 147 -17.56 -3.38 -8.78
CA GLU A 147 -18.92 -3.88 -8.56
C GLU A 147 -19.93 -3.27 -9.53
N ASN A 148 -19.84 -1.95 -9.76
CA ASN A 148 -20.68 -1.27 -10.75
C ASN A 148 -20.37 -1.70 -12.19
N SER A 149 -19.11 -1.97 -12.50
CA SER A 149 -18.65 -2.37 -13.85
C SER A 149 -18.93 -3.85 -14.18
N ASN A 150 -19.07 -4.71 -13.16
CA ASN A 150 -19.44 -6.12 -13.33
C ASN A 150 -20.86 -6.32 -13.88
N THR A 151 -21.69 -5.27 -13.91
CA THR A 151 -22.96 -5.27 -14.67
C THR A 151 -22.76 -5.17 -16.20
N LEU A 152 -21.57 -4.76 -16.67
CA LEU A 152 -21.23 -4.59 -18.10
C LEU A 152 -20.18 -5.61 -18.60
N LEU A 153 -19.37 -6.19 -17.72
CA LEU A 153 -18.25 -7.10 -18.07
C LEU A 153 -18.54 -8.59 -17.81
N SER A 154 -19.81 -9.01 -17.94
CA SER A 154 -20.21 -10.43 -17.78
C SER A 154 -19.57 -11.39 -18.79
N GLY A 155 -18.84 -10.89 -19.81
CA GLY A 155 -18.20 -11.70 -20.85
C GLY A 155 -16.80 -12.25 -20.54
N ILE A 156 -16.15 -11.85 -19.43
CA ILE A 156 -14.83 -12.38 -19.03
C ILE A 156 -14.95 -13.05 -17.64
N ALA A 157 -16.09 -13.68 -17.39
CA ALA A 157 -16.38 -14.38 -16.14
C ALA A 157 -15.79 -15.79 -16.17
N THR A 158 -14.50 -15.90 -15.87
CA THR A 158 -14.03 -16.98 -14.99
C THR A 158 -12.88 -16.40 -14.18
N LEU A 159 -13.13 -16.13 -12.89
CA LEU A 159 -12.23 -16.48 -11.78
C LEU A 159 -12.75 -15.89 -10.46
N ARG A 160 -13.14 -16.82 -9.58
CA ARG A 160 -13.04 -16.78 -8.10
C ARG A 160 -14.25 -16.28 -7.31
N THR A 161 -15.14 -17.23 -7.04
CA THR A 161 -15.96 -17.35 -5.83
C THR A 161 -15.12 -17.91 -4.68
N THR A 162 -14.55 -17.03 -3.88
CA THR A 162 -14.04 -17.22 -2.51
C THR A 162 -13.84 -15.80 -1.99
N LYS A 163 -14.14 -15.50 -0.71
CA LYS A 163 -13.92 -14.17 -0.09
C LYS A 163 -12.67 -13.54 -0.70
N SER A 164 -12.82 -12.45 -1.46
CA SER A 164 -11.74 -12.01 -2.34
C SER A 164 -10.53 -11.63 -1.47
N PRO A 165 -9.29 -11.94 -1.89
CA PRO A 165 -8.08 -11.58 -1.16
C PRO A 165 -8.07 -10.08 -0.79
N ASP A 166 -8.71 -9.25 -1.60
CA ASP A 166 -8.94 -7.82 -1.36
C ASP A 166 -9.65 -7.52 -0.02
N GLU A 167 -10.63 -8.32 0.40
CA GLU A 167 -11.40 -8.07 1.63
C GLU A 167 -10.60 -8.38 2.90
N LEU A 168 -9.78 -9.44 2.87
CA LEU A 168 -8.86 -9.76 3.97
C LEU A 168 -7.80 -8.66 4.13
N ILE A 169 -7.24 -8.19 3.01
CA ILE A 169 -6.25 -7.10 2.98
C ILE A 169 -6.84 -5.80 3.51
N MET A 170 -8.04 -5.43 3.05
CA MET A 170 -8.74 -4.24 3.57
C MET A 170 -8.99 -4.34 5.07
N ASN A 171 -9.45 -5.49 5.57
CA ASN A 171 -9.68 -5.67 7.01
C ASN A 171 -8.39 -5.56 7.83
N ARG A 172 -7.27 -6.07 7.31
CA ARG A 172 -5.95 -5.91 7.95
C ARG A 172 -5.48 -4.47 7.94
N LEU A 173 -5.61 -3.77 6.81
CA LEU A 173 -5.29 -2.34 6.72
C LEU A 173 -6.14 -1.51 7.69
N LYS A 174 -7.43 -1.83 7.85
CA LYS A 174 -8.32 -1.21 8.86
C LYS A 174 -7.83 -1.44 10.29
N ALA A 175 -7.50 -2.68 10.65
CA ALA A 175 -6.95 -3.00 11.96
C ALA A 175 -5.59 -2.32 12.23
N LEU A 176 -4.74 -2.16 11.20
CA LEU A 176 -3.49 -1.41 11.31
C LEU A 176 -3.76 0.08 11.59
N MET A 177 -4.73 0.66 10.89
CA MET A 177 -5.12 2.05 11.12
C MET A 177 -5.69 2.26 12.52
N GLU A 178 -6.55 1.38 13.01
CA GLU A 178 -7.05 1.43 14.39
C GLU A 178 -5.89 1.39 15.40
N THR A 179 -4.90 0.54 15.17
CA THR A 179 -3.69 0.45 16.03
C THR A 179 -2.85 1.73 16.03
N ILE A 180 -2.82 2.47 14.91
CA ILE A 180 -2.11 3.75 14.79
C ILE A 180 -2.92 4.87 15.45
N ASP A 181 -4.23 4.94 15.17
CA ASP A 181 -5.15 5.94 15.73
C ASP A 181 -5.23 5.80 17.28
N GLU A 182 -5.25 4.58 17.82
CA GLU A 182 -5.20 4.33 19.27
C GLU A 182 -3.89 4.78 19.92
N ARG A 183 -2.77 4.72 19.19
CA ARG A 183 -1.47 5.20 19.69
C ARG A 183 -1.39 6.72 19.76
N ASP A 184 -2.02 7.42 18.82
CA ASP A 184 -2.11 8.87 18.83
C ASP A 184 -3.02 9.38 19.97
N ALA A 185 -3.88 8.53 20.52
CA ALA A 185 -4.75 8.83 21.66
C ALA A 185 -4.09 8.63 23.05
N ILE A 186 -2.87 8.07 23.12
CA ILE A 186 -2.15 7.91 24.39
C ILE A 186 -1.50 9.25 24.74
N PRO A 187 -1.90 9.92 25.85
CA PRO A 187 -1.23 11.14 26.28
C PRO A 187 0.21 10.78 26.63
N LEU A 188 1.16 11.55 26.09
CA LEU A 188 2.55 11.56 26.55
C LEU A 188 2.55 11.87 28.06
N ALA A 189 2.62 10.82 28.88
CA ALA A 189 2.81 10.89 30.32
C ALA A 189 4.29 10.66 30.67
#